data_AF-A0A6P0K2F1-F1
#
_entry.id   AF-A0A6P0K2F1-F1
#
_cell.length_a   1.000
_cell.length_b   1.000
_cell.length_c   1.000
_cell.angle_alpha   90.00
_cell.angle_beta   90.00
_cell.angle_gamma   90.00
#
_symmetry.space_group_name_H-M   'P 1'
#
loop_
_entity.id
_entity.type
_entity.pdbx_description
1 polymer ?
#
loop_
_entity_poly.entity_id
_entity_poly.type
_entity_poly.pdbx_seq_one_letter_code
_entity_poly.pdbx_strand_id
1 'polypeptide(L)' 'DGHYSSIVNEVELIHTDIDLSVILEVAKVINIPQRIVDSLIGQRAFLTTTKKRPKALRLLIGDDSTIELMS' A
#
# COMPACT_ATOMS: atom_id res chain seq x y z
N ASP A 1 5.59 0.27 22.36
CA ASP A 1 4.15 0.56 22.22
C ASP A 1 3.69 -0.04 20.91
N GLY A 2 2.85 -1.07 20.96
CA GLY A 2 2.68 -2.05 19.88
C GLY A 2 2.06 -1.48 18.60
N HIS A 3 2.90 -1.09 17.66
CA HIS A 3 2.51 -0.77 16.30
C HIS A 3 2.59 -2.03 15.45
N TYR A 4 1.45 -2.51 14.97
CA TYR A 4 1.36 -3.73 14.17
C TYR A 4 0.74 -3.42 12.82
N SER A 5 1.30 -3.99 11.76
CA SER A 5 0.68 -4.06 10.43
C SER A 5 0.06 -5.43 10.24
N SER A 6 -1.07 -5.50 9.53
CA SER A 6 -1.72 -6.76 9.16
C SER A 6 -1.60 -6.99 7.66
N ILE A 7 -1.10 -8.17 7.26
CA ILE A 7 -0.94 -8.58 5.87
C ILE A 7 -1.64 -9.93 5.72
N VAL A 8 -2.62 -10.01 4.81
CA VAL A 8 -3.42 -11.24 4.57
C VAL A 8 -2.76 -12.10 3.47
N ASN A 9 -3.37 -13.24 3.13
CA ASN A 9 -2.88 -14.18 2.13
C ASN A 9 -2.64 -13.53 0.76
N GLU A 10 -1.64 -14.06 0.05
CA GLU A 10 -1.37 -13.74 -1.37
C GLU A 10 -1.11 -12.25 -1.67
N VAL A 11 -0.67 -11.48 -0.67
CA VAL A 11 -0.23 -10.09 -0.86
C VAL A 11 1.20 -10.05 -1.42
N GLU A 12 1.43 -9.17 -2.40
CA GLU A 12 2.77 -8.86 -2.94
C GLU A 12 3.20 -7.44 -2.53
N LEU A 13 4.28 -7.34 -1.75
CA LEU A 13 4.95 -6.09 -1.43
C LEU A 13 6.37 -6.11 -2.02
N ILE A 14 6.60 -5.29 -3.05
CA ILE A 14 7.89 -5.26 -3.75
C ILE A 14 8.44 -3.84 -3.69
N HIS A 15 9.67 -3.69 -3.17
CA HIS A 15 10.34 -2.40 -3.00
C HIS A 15 9.44 -1.33 -2.34
N THR A 16 8.80 -1.69 -1.23
CA THR A 16 7.80 -0.87 -0.54
C THR A 16 8.00 -0.97 0.98
N ASP A 17 7.82 0.15 1.68
CA ASP A 17 7.79 0.21 3.14
C ASP A 17 6.37 0.47 3.66
N ILE A 18 5.94 -0.31 4.65
CA ILE A 18 4.61 -0.22 5.30
C ILE A 18 4.76 0.01 6.81
N ASP A 19 3.88 0.82 7.40
CA ASP A 19 3.71 0.98 8.84
C ASP A 19 2.22 1.08 9.18
N LEU A 20 1.80 0.55 10.33
CA LEU A 20 0.46 0.76 10.88
C LEU A 20 -0.68 0.62 9.86
N SER A 21 -0.58 -0.39 8.98
CA SER A 21 -1.51 -0.53 7.87
C SER A 21 -2.08 -1.94 7.78
N VAL A 22 -3.23 -2.05 7.12
CA VAL A 22 -3.92 -3.31 6.84
C VAL A 22 -3.95 -3.52 5.33
N ILE A 23 -3.40 -4.64 4.87
CA ILE A 23 -3.33 -5.04 3.45
C ILE A 23 -4.11 -6.34 3.27
N LEU A 24 -5.17 -6.29 2.46
CA LEU A 24 -6.11 -7.40 2.28
C LEU A 24 -5.72 -8.31 1.09
N GLU A 25 -6.42 -9.44 0.98
CA GLU A 25 -6.06 -10.57 0.12
C GLU A 25 -5.80 -10.18 -1.35
N VAL A 26 -4.76 -10.77 -1.95
CA VAL A 26 -4.38 -10.58 -3.37
C VAL A 26 -3.97 -9.13 -3.73
N ALA A 27 -3.83 -8.23 -2.76
CA ALA A 27 -3.38 -6.86 -3.03
C ALA A 27 -1.91 -6.85 -3.49
N LYS A 28 -1.61 -5.94 -4.43
CA LYS A 28 -0.27 -5.74 -4.99
C LYS A 28 0.17 -4.30 -4.79
N VAL A 29 1.27 -4.11 -4.05
CA VAL A 29 1.89 -2.80 -3.82
C VAL A 29 3.34 -2.86 -4.27
N ILE A 30 3.62 -2.20 -5.39
CA ILE A 30 4.86 -2.42 -6.14
C ILE A 30 5.57 -1.09 -6.39
N ASN A 31 6.87 -1.08 -6.08
CA ASN A 31 7.79 0.02 -6.33
C ASN A 31 7.34 1.35 -5.71
N ILE A 32 6.75 1.33 -4.51
CA ILE A 32 6.36 2.55 -3.78
C ILE A 32 7.52 2.99 -2.88
N PRO A 33 8.33 4.00 -3.28
CA PRO A 33 9.50 4.41 -2.51
C PRO A 33 9.13 5.26 -1.28
N GLN A 34 7.86 5.65 -1.13
CA GLN A 34 7.37 6.32 0.07
C GLN A 34 6.86 5.30 1.07
N ARG A 35 7.07 5.58 2.35
CA ARG A 35 6.45 4.80 3.41
C ARG A 35 4.93 4.99 3.37
N ILE A 36 4.19 3.88 3.36
CA ILE A 36 2.74 3.86 3.53
C ILE A 36 2.45 3.72 5.03
N VAL A 37 1.64 4.62 5.59
CA VAL A 37 1.34 4.69 7.02
C VAL A 37 -0.17 4.83 7.24
N ASP A 38 -0.70 4.29 8.35
CA ASP A 38 -2.09 4.48 8.79
C ASP A 38 -3.14 4.21 7.71
N SER A 39 -2.92 3.17 6.88
CA SER A 39 -3.65 2.91 5.63
C SER A 39 -4.40 1.58 5.60
N LEU A 40 -5.43 1.52 4.75
CA LEU A 40 -6.16 0.29 4.41
C LEU A 40 -6.12 0.10 2.88
N ILE A 41 -5.63 -1.07 2.45
CA ILE A 41 -5.57 -1.46 1.05
C ILE A 41 -6.47 -2.69 0.83
N GLY A 42 -7.52 -2.50 0.02
CA GLY A 42 -8.56 -3.49 -0.29
C GLY A 42 -8.09 -4.71 -1.06
N GLN A 43 -8.96 -5.71 -1.15
CA GLN A 43 -8.71 -6.97 -1.86
C GLN A 43 -8.51 -6.73 -3.36
N ARG A 44 -7.56 -7.45 -3.96
CA ARG A 44 -7.20 -7.33 -5.40
C ARG A 44 -6.87 -5.89 -5.84
N ALA A 45 -6.59 -4.99 -4.90
CA ALA A 45 -6.19 -3.64 -5.23
C ALA A 45 -4.77 -3.64 -5.80
N PHE A 46 -4.55 -2.80 -6.81
CA PHE A 46 -3.24 -2.60 -7.42
C PHE A 46 -2.78 -1.15 -7.23
N LEU A 47 -1.69 -0.97 -6.46
CA LEU A 47 -1.08 0.32 -6.19
C LEU A 47 0.33 0.36 -6.79
N THR A 48 0.56 1.36 -7.65
CA THR A 48 1.83 1.64 -8.31
C THR A 48 2.11 3.14 -8.31
N THR A 49 3.34 3.53 -8.67
CA THR A 49 3.77 4.93 -8.70
C THR A 49 4.69 5.24 -9.86
N THR A 50 4.65 6.49 -10.34
CA THR A 50 5.56 7.03 -11.33
C THR A 50 6.14 8.38 -10.87
N LYS A 51 7.48 8.41 -10.66
CA LYS A 51 8.32 9.53 -10.15
C LYS A 51 7.86 10.16 -8.80
N LYS A 52 8.74 10.95 -8.17
CA LYS A 52 8.78 11.24 -6.69
C LYS A 52 8.03 12.52 -6.28
N ARG A 53 7.15 12.51 -5.25
CA ARG A 53 6.61 13.73 -4.59
C ARG A 53 5.70 13.57 -3.34
N PRO A 54 5.93 12.66 -2.38
CA PRO A 54 5.77 13.05 -0.94
C PRO A 54 6.70 12.29 0.03
N LYS A 55 6.69 12.63 1.34
CA LYS A 55 7.49 11.96 2.40
C LYS A 55 6.87 10.65 2.91
N ALA A 56 5.54 10.57 2.98
CA ALA A 56 4.77 9.38 3.37
C ALA A 56 3.38 9.44 2.73
N LEU A 57 2.70 8.30 2.61
CA LEU A 57 1.35 8.18 2.06
C LEU A 57 0.39 7.61 3.11
N ARG A 58 -0.82 8.19 3.17
CA ARG A 58 -1.96 7.61 3.89
C ARG A 58 -3.11 7.43 2.91
N LEU A 59 -3.61 6.21 2.74
CA LEU A 59 -4.56 5.83 1.70
C LEU A 59 -5.69 4.96 2.28
N LEU A 60 -6.90 5.16 1.76
CA LEU A 60 -8.03 4.25 1.91
C LEU A 60 -8.44 3.82 0.50
N ILE A 61 -8.06 2.60 0.11
CA ILE A 61 -8.31 2.07 -1.22
C ILE A 61 -9.29 0.91 -1.10
N GLY A 62 -10.41 1.01 -1.82
CA GLY A 62 -11.42 -0.04 -1.86
C GLY A 62 -10.98 -1.25 -2.67
N ASP A 63 -11.76 -2.32 -2.59
CA ASP A 63 -11.54 -3.55 -3.34
C ASP A 63 -11.57 -3.29 -4.86
N ASP A 64 -10.87 -4.13 -5.63
CA ASP A 64 -10.81 -4.10 -7.11
C ASP A 64 -10.38 -2.75 -7.71
N SER A 65 -9.71 -1.92 -6.91
CA SER A 65 -9.26 -0.60 -7.32
C SER A 65 -7.87 -0.65 -7.94
N THR A 66 -7.67 0.08 -9.02
CA THR A 66 -6.34 0.36 -9.57
C THR A 66 -6.01 1.83 -9.36
N ILE A 67 -4.90 2.08 -8.67
CA ILE A 67 -4.42 3.41 -8.34
C ILE A 67 -3.01 3.59 -8.92
N GLU A 68 -2.88 4.61 -9.77
CA GLU A 68 -1.59 5.08 -10.26
C GLU A 68 -1.33 6.48 -9.69
N LEU A 69 -0.27 6.60 -8.89
CA LEU A 69 0.17 7.89 -8.37
C LEU A 69 1.12 8.54 -9.37
N MET A 70 0.74 9.72 -9.86
CA MET A 70 1.55 10.54 -10.77
C MET A 70 2.18 11.71 -10.00
N SER A 71 3.50 11.93 -10.17
CA SER A 71 4.23 13.06 -9.58
C SER A 71 4.43 14.24 -10.50
#